data_AF-A0A8T5ENJ1-F1
#
_entry.id   AF-A0A8T5ENJ1-F1
#
_cell.length_a   1.000
_cell.length_b   1.000
_cell.length_c   1.000
_cell.angle_alpha   90.00
_cell.angle_beta   90.00
_cell.angle_gamma   90.00
#
_symmetry.space_group_name_H-M   'P 1'
#
loop_
_entity.id
_entity.type
_entity.pdbx_description
1 polymer ?
#
loop_
_entity_poly.entity_id
_entity_poly.type
_entity_poly.pdbx_seq_one_letter_code
_entity_poly.pdbx_strand_id
1 'polypeptide(L)'
;MNIHEYQGKTLFKQAGVKVQNGIHCKTVVEALSAYDNLDSKVVAVKSQIHAGGRGKGNLYDQKTGDLVMEGGVKIAFSRDDVETYSSNIIGRKLVTKQTGPEGKIVNNLYIEAGCSIAHEYYLALLVDREAKSVLIMASTEGGVDIEEVAENTPDAIHKIWTHPVDGLNEKDAEKMAEKLGLSGDSKSDLVSMLISLSNMFVERDCSMIEINPLVRSESGEMIALDAKVSFDDNASYRHPWMDEMRDHSEEEEVEIRAHEHGLSYVKLDGNIGCLVNGAGLAMASMDVIKLYGGEPANFLDIGGGATRESITTAFGIILEDDNVEGILVNIFGGIIQCDMVARSVIEASNELGLEVPLVVRFSGTNHVEGKLVLDNCDLDVHTASTLSEGAAKIVELTRGEE
;
A
#
# COMPACT_ATOMS: atom_id res chain seq x y z
N MET A 1 5.67 4.63 1.41
CA MET A 1 4.54 5.47 1.88
C MET A 1 3.73 5.94 0.68
N ASN A 2 2.41 5.77 0.72
CA ASN A 2 1.49 6.34 -0.28
C ASN A 2 0.93 7.69 0.20
N ILE A 3 0.50 8.53 -0.74
CA ILE A 3 -0.20 9.79 -0.44
C ILE A 3 -1.50 9.91 -1.22
N HIS A 4 -2.40 10.76 -0.75
CA HIS A 4 -3.67 11.08 -1.42
C HIS A 4 -3.46 11.83 -2.74
N GLU A 5 -4.43 11.73 -3.64
CA GLU A 5 -4.42 12.42 -4.94
C GLU A 5 -4.23 13.93 -4.80
N TYR A 6 -4.89 14.59 -3.83
CA TYR A 6 -4.73 16.03 -3.64
C TYR A 6 -3.30 16.44 -3.25
N GLN A 7 -2.58 15.59 -2.51
CA GLN A 7 -1.19 15.80 -2.13
C GLN A 7 -0.29 15.58 -3.34
N GLY A 8 -0.53 14.50 -4.11
CA GLY A 8 0.16 14.23 -5.37
C GLY A 8 0.03 15.39 -6.37
N LYS A 9 -1.19 15.93 -6.54
CA LYS A 9 -1.44 17.10 -7.39
C LYS A 9 -0.77 18.37 -6.91
N THR A 10 -0.65 18.54 -5.59
CA THR A 10 0.12 19.65 -5.01
C THR A 10 1.60 19.55 -5.42
N LEU A 11 2.18 18.35 -5.35
CA LEU A 11 3.56 18.11 -5.78
C LEU A 11 3.74 18.28 -7.30
N PHE A 12 2.80 17.78 -8.10
CA PHE A 12 2.81 17.99 -9.55
C PHE A 12 2.80 19.48 -9.91
N LYS A 13 1.95 20.27 -9.27
CA LYS A 13 1.89 21.72 -9.46
C LYS A 13 3.22 22.40 -9.09
N GLN A 14 3.86 21.97 -7.99
CA GLN A 14 5.19 22.46 -7.60
C GLN A 14 6.28 22.09 -8.62
N ALA A 15 6.17 20.93 -9.27
CA ALA A 15 7.07 20.48 -10.34
C ALA A 15 6.76 21.12 -11.71
N GLY A 16 5.76 22.00 -11.79
CA GLY A 16 5.35 22.66 -13.04
C GLY A 16 4.44 21.82 -13.94
N VAL A 17 3.92 20.70 -13.44
CA VAL A 17 2.95 19.85 -14.15
C VAL A 17 1.55 20.45 -14.03
N LYS A 18 0.86 20.58 -15.16
CA LYS A 18 -0.52 21.10 -15.21
C LYS A 18 -1.47 20.08 -14.57
N VAL A 19 -2.28 20.56 -13.63
CA VAL A 19 -3.37 19.86 -12.95
C VAL A 19 -4.60 20.76 -12.94
N GLN A 20 -5.79 20.18 -12.73
CA GLN A 20 -6.98 21.00 -12.51
C GLN A 20 -6.93 21.68 -11.13
N ASN A 21 -7.64 22.80 -11.00
CA ASN A 21 -7.81 23.43 -9.70
C ASN A 21 -8.73 22.56 -8.85
N GLY A 22 -8.31 22.23 -7.63
CA GLY A 22 -9.15 21.51 -6.68
C GLY A 22 -8.81 21.82 -5.24
N ILE A 23 -9.74 21.49 -4.35
CA ILE A 23 -9.72 21.85 -2.94
C ILE A 23 -10.01 20.59 -2.11
N HIS A 24 -9.11 20.28 -1.18
CA HIS A 24 -9.28 19.22 -0.20
C HIS A 24 -10.31 19.62 0.86
N CYS A 25 -11.21 18.69 1.20
CA CYS A 25 -12.31 18.90 2.11
C CYS A 25 -12.45 17.70 3.05
N LYS A 26 -12.85 17.93 4.30
CA LYS A 26 -13.18 16.90 5.31
C LYS A 26 -14.66 16.88 5.67
N THR A 27 -15.44 17.85 5.21
CA THR A 27 -16.87 17.94 5.48
C THR A 27 -17.66 18.32 4.24
N VAL A 28 -18.97 18.04 4.25
CA VAL A 28 -19.88 18.47 3.18
C VAL A 28 -19.92 20.00 3.07
N VAL A 29 -19.85 20.72 4.19
CA VAL A 29 -19.83 22.19 4.21
C VAL A 29 -18.59 22.74 3.51
N GLU A 30 -17.42 22.14 3.77
CA GLU A 30 -16.18 22.49 3.06
C GLU A 30 -16.28 22.16 1.57
N ALA A 31 -16.87 21.03 1.20
CA ALA A 31 -17.08 20.66 -0.21
C ALA A 31 -17.96 21.67 -0.97
N LEU A 32 -19.01 22.18 -0.31
CA LEU A 32 -19.86 23.22 -0.87
C LEU A 32 -19.13 24.55 -1.00
N SER A 33 -18.35 24.94 0.01
CA SER A 33 -17.51 26.14 -0.08
C SER A 33 -16.44 25.99 -1.17
N ALA A 34 -15.91 24.80 -1.39
CA ALA A 34 -14.97 24.52 -2.46
C ALA A 34 -15.61 24.70 -3.84
N TYR A 35 -16.82 24.18 -4.05
CA TYR A 35 -17.59 24.40 -5.26
C TYR A 35 -17.78 25.91 -5.55
N ASP A 36 -18.20 26.67 -4.53
CA ASP A 36 -18.43 28.11 -4.64
C ASP A 36 -17.13 28.89 -4.98
N ASN A 37 -15.97 28.39 -4.54
CA ASN A 37 -14.65 29.01 -4.77
C ASN A 37 -13.99 28.63 -6.10
N LEU A 38 -14.31 27.47 -6.67
CA LEU A 38 -13.68 26.98 -7.91
C LEU A 38 -14.15 27.71 -9.16
N ASP A 39 -15.24 28.48 -9.08
CA ASP A 39 -15.87 29.21 -10.20
C ASP A 39 -16.03 28.34 -11.46
N SER A 40 -16.34 27.06 -11.26
CA SER A 40 -16.54 26.07 -12.32
C SER A 40 -17.97 25.59 -12.34
N LYS A 41 -18.57 25.54 -13.54
CA LYS A 41 -19.94 25.02 -13.73
C LYS A 41 -20.04 23.52 -13.52
N VAL A 42 -18.93 22.80 -13.69
CA VAL A 42 -18.84 21.35 -13.54
C VAL A 42 -17.67 21.06 -12.62
N VAL A 43 -17.88 20.22 -11.61
CA VAL A 43 -16.81 19.76 -10.72
C VAL A 43 -16.84 18.25 -10.58
N ALA A 44 -15.69 17.64 -10.27
CA ALA A 44 -15.61 16.28 -9.80
C ALA A 44 -15.60 16.27 -8.26
N VAL A 45 -16.43 15.44 -7.65
CA VAL A 45 -16.41 15.08 -6.23
C VAL A 45 -15.69 13.73 -6.12
N LYS A 46 -14.49 13.73 -5.55
CA LYS A 46 -13.62 12.55 -5.51
C LYS A 46 -13.36 12.12 -4.06
N SER A 47 -13.67 10.86 -3.75
CA SER A 47 -13.20 10.19 -2.54
C SER A 47 -11.67 10.17 -2.52
N GLN A 48 -11.06 10.46 -1.37
CA GLN A 48 -9.62 10.37 -1.18
C GLN A 48 -9.34 9.17 -0.27
N ILE A 49 -8.83 8.11 -0.89
CA ILE A 49 -8.25 6.90 -0.27
C ILE A 49 -6.99 6.56 -1.07
N HIS A 50 -6.05 5.81 -0.50
CA HIS A 50 -4.79 5.46 -1.17
C HIS A 50 -4.97 4.42 -2.29
N ALA A 51 -6.05 3.65 -2.26
CA ALA A 51 -6.34 2.64 -3.26
C ALA A 51 -6.94 3.23 -4.56
N GLY A 52 -6.58 2.62 -5.69
CA GLY A 52 -7.12 2.95 -7.01
C GLY A 52 -8.51 2.37 -7.26
N GLY A 53 -9.04 2.59 -8.47
CA GLY A 53 -10.33 2.04 -8.90
C GLY A 53 -11.56 2.72 -8.28
N ARG A 54 -11.38 3.87 -7.64
CA ARG A 54 -12.42 4.62 -6.91
C ARG A 54 -13.68 4.89 -7.74
N GLY A 55 -13.52 5.24 -9.02
CA GLY A 55 -14.64 5.52 -9.92
C GLY A 55 -15.56 4.32 -10.17
N LYS A 56 -15.04 3.09 -10.10
CA LYS A 56 -15.79 1.82 -10.26
C LYS A 56 -16.10 1.13 -8.92
N GLY A 57 -15.74 1.74 -7.79
CA GLY A 57 -15.98 1.18 -6.46
C GLY A 57 -17.44 1.30 -6.00
N ASN A 58 -17.75 0.75 -4.84
CA ASN A 58 -19.08 0.81 -4.22
C ASN A 58 -18.98 1.38 -2.80
N LEU A 59 -19.88 2.32 -2.46
CA LEU A 59 -19.94 2.96 -1.15
C LEU A 59 -21.04 2.32 -0.31
N TYR A 60 -20.65 1.87 0.89
CA TYR A 60 -21.55 1.24 1.84
C TYR A 60 -21.66 2.05 3.13
N ASP A 61 -22.85 2.02 3.73
CA ASP A 61 -23.05 2.53 5.08
C ASP A 61 -22.41 1.58 6.08
N GLN A 62 -21.59 2.11 6.98
CA GLN A 62 -20.81 1.32 7.94
C GLN A 62 -21.68 0.56 8.96
N LYS A 63 -22.87 1.08 9.27
CA LYS A 63 -23.72 0.54 10.35
C LYS A 63 -24.70 -0.49 9.82
N THR A 64 -25.26 -0.22 8.65
CA THR A 64 -26.29 -1.06 8.03
C THR A 64 -25.71 -2.06 7.03
N GLY A 65 -24.56 -1.74 6.43
CA GLY A 65 -23.99 -2.51 5.32
C GLY A 65 -24.69 -2.26 3.99
N ASP A 66 -25.65 -1.33 3.94
CA ASP A 66 -26.43 -1.05 2.74
C ASP A 66 -25.59 -0.29 1.70
N LEU A 67 -25.79 -0.61 0.42
CA LEU A 67 -25.20 0.12 -0.70
C LEU A 67 -25.82 1.53 -0.75
N VAL A 68 -24.98 2.55 -0.58
CA VAL A 68 -25.39 3.96 -0.61
C VAL A 68 -25.29 4.52 -2.03
N MET A 69 -24.18 4.25 -2.71
CA MET A 69 -23.91 4.80 -4.04
C MET A 69 -22.81 3.99 -4.75
N GLU A 70 -22.97 3.78 -6.05
CA GLU A 70 -21.89 3.25 -6.90
C GLU A 70 -20.95 4.38 -7.30
N GLY A 71 -19.65 4.16 -7.24
CA GLY A 71 -18.57 5.07 -7.65
C GLY A 71 -18.20 6.12 -6.60
N GLY A 72 -16.92 6.13 -6.21
CA GLY A 72 -16.31 7.16 -5.34
C GLY A 72 -15.89 8.44 -6.07
N VAL A 73 -16.07 8.51 -7.40
CA VAL A 73 -15.81 9.70 -8.21
C VAL A 73 -17.09 10.07 -8.96
N LYS A 74 -17.60 11.29 -8.72
CA LYS A 74 -18.85 11.78 -9.31
C LYS A 74 -18.68 13.14 -9.96
N ILE A 75 -19.30 13.33 -11.12
CA ILE A 75 -19.35 14.62 -11.80
C ILE A 75 -20.63 15.34 -11.36
N ALA A 76 -20.46 16.51 -10.77
CA ALA A 76 -21.51 17.39 -10.29
C ALA A 76 -21.68 18.60 -11.22
N PHE A 77 -22.93 18.94 -11.52
CA PHE A 77 -23.31 20.06 -12.39
C PHE A 77 -23.95 21.22 -11.61
N SER A 78 -24.12 21.05 -10.31
CA SER A 78 -24.74 22.01 -9.42
C SER A 78 -24.21 21.87 -7.99
N ARG A 79 -24.45 22.90 -7.18
CA ARG A 79 -24.15 22.88 -5.74
C ARG A 79 -24.90 21.76 -5.01
N ASP A 80 -26.14 21.48 -5.40
CA ASP A 80 -26.98 20.42 -4.81
C ASP A 80 -26.44 19.02 -5.13
N ASP A 81 -25.88 18.83 -6.33
CA ASP A 81 -25.18 17.59 -6.68
C ASP A 81 -23.95 17.39 -5.77
N VAL A 82 -23.17 18.45 -5.52
CA VAL A 82 -22.00 18.39 -4.63
C VAL A 82 -22.41 18.00 -3.22
N GLU A 83 -23.50 18.58 -2.69
CA GLU A 83 -24.04 18.24 -1.37
C GLU A 83 -24.45 16.76 -1.31
N THR A 84 -25.19 16.30 -2.32
CA THR A 84 -25.68 14.92 -2.42
C THR A 84 -24.52 13.92 -2.48
N TYR A 85 -23.58 14.11 -3.41
CA TYR A 85 -22.46 13.18 -3.58
C TYR A 85 -21.54 13.20 -2.38
N SER A 86 -21.22 14.38 -1.84
CA SER A 86 -20.33 14.50 -0.69
C SER A 86 -20.92 13.83 0.55
N SER A 87 -22.23 13.97 0.79
CA SER A 87 -22.95 13.29 1.89
C SER A 87 -23.00 11.76 1.74
N ASN A 88 -23.00 11.28 0.49
CA ASN A 88 -22.98 9.85 0.17
C ASN A 88 -21.58 9.24 0.13
N ILE A 89 -20.52 10.07 0.12
CA ILE A 89 -19.13 9.61 0.06
C ILE A 89 -18.46 9.70 1.44
N ILE A 90 -18.49 10.87 2.07
CA ILE A 90 -17.73 11.11 3.32
C ILE A 90 -18.25 10.21 4.44
N GLY A 91 -17.33 9.57 5.17
CA GLY A 91 -17.64 8.63 6.25
C GLY A 91 -18.24 7.30 5.80
N ARG A 92 -18.25 7.01 4.48
CA ARG A 92 -18.70 5.72 3.95
C ARG A 92 -17.53 4.78 3.70
N LYS A 93 -17.83 3.49 3.66
CA LYS A 93 -16.86 2.45 3.31
C LYS A 93 -16.81 2.29 1.80
N LEU A 94 -15.72 2.72 1.17
CA LEU A 94 -15.49 2.54 -0.26
C LEU A 94 -14.77 1.22 -0.50
N VAL A 95 -15.45 0.32 -1.21
CA VAL A 95 -14.89 -0.95 -1.67
C VAL A 95 -14.50 -0.81 -3.14
N THR A 96 -13.24 -1.06 -3.46
CA THR A 96 -12.72 -1.13 -4.83
C THR A 96 -12.09 -2.50 -5.07
N LYS A 97 -11.70 -2.78 -6.32
CA LYS A 97 -10.93 -4.00 -6.67
C LYS A 97 -9.61 -4.09 -5.88
N GLN A 98 -9.03 -2.96 -5.49
CA GLN A 98 -7.72 -2.88 -4.80
C GLN A 98 -7.83 -2.91 -3.27
N THR A 99 -9.01 -2.61 -2.70
CA THR A 99 -9.22 -2.58 -1.24
C THR A 99 -9.90 -3.84 -0.69
N GLY A 100 -10.15 -4.85 -1.52
CA GLY A 100 -10.95 -6.01 -1.13
C GLY A 100 -12.33 -5.69 -0.52
N PRO A 101 -13.01 -6.71 0.05
CA PRO A 101 -14.30 -6.54 0.75
C PRO A 101 -14.24 -5.66 2.00
N GLU A 102 -13.07 -5.57 2.63
CA GLU A 102 -12.77 -4.73 3.79
C GLU A 102 -13.01 -3.25 3.44
N GLY A 103 -12.57 -2.80 2.27
CA GLY A 103 -12.74 -1.40 1.85
C GLY A 103 -11.92 -0.43 2.69
N LYS A 104 -12.07 0.87 2.40
CA LYS A 104 -11.50 1.94 3.23
C LYS A 104 -12.55 3.00 3.55
N ILE A 105 -12.46 3.59 4.74
CA ILE A 105 -13.36 4.66 5.16
C ILE A 105 -12.92 5.96 4.53
N VAL A 106 -13.83 6.61 3.78
CA VAL A 106 -13.51 7.87 3.12
C VAL A 106 -13.57 9.01 4.13
N ASN A 107 -12.42 9.43 4.64
CA ASN A 107 -12.29 10.55 5.59
C ASN A 107 -12.02 11.89 4.90
N ASN A 108 -11.69 11.85 3.61
CA ASN A 108 -11.22 12.99 2.84
C ASN A 108 -11.93 13.05 1.48
N LEU A 109 -12.23 14.27 1.03
CA LEU A 109 -12.80 14.57 -0.28
C LEU A 109 -11.86 15.52 -1.04
N TYR A 110 -11.91 15.44 -2.35
CA TYR A 110 -11.29 16.41 -3.24
C TYR A 110 -12.32 16.91 -4.25
N ILE A 111 -12.60 18.20 -4.21
CA ILE A 111 -13.50 18.87 -5.15
C ILE A 111 -12.65 19.54 -6.20
N GLU A 112 -12.80 19.16 -7.46
CA GLU A 112 -11.91 19.57 -8.54
C GLU A 112 -12.71 20.14 -9.72
N ALA A 113 -12.20 21.19 -10.35
CA ALA A 113 -12.79 21.77 -11.55
C ALA A 113 -12.84 20.75 -12.72
N GLY A 114 -13.93 20.79 -13.47
CA GLY A 114 -14.12 19.93 -14.64
C GLY A 114 -13.07 20.16 -15.73
N CYS A 115 -12.75 19.10 -16.46
CA CYS A 115 -11.81 19.12 -17.58
C CYS A 115 -12.56 18.76 -18.89
N SER A 116 -12.39 19.56 -19.94
CA SER A 116 -12.88 19.21 -21.29
C SER A 116 -11.93 18.19 -21.92
N ILE A 117 -12.23 16.90 -21.76
CA ILE A 117 -11.38 15.79 -22.17
C ILE A 117 -11.54 15.51 -23.67
N ALA A 118 -10.44 15.56 -24.43
CA ALA A 118 -10.42 15.12 -25.82
C ALA A 118 -9.87 13.69 -25.97
N HIS A 119 -8.89 13.31 -25.13
CA HIS A 119 -8.33 11.95 -25.10
C HIS A 119 -7.74 11.64 -23.72
N GLU A 120 -7.90 10.40 -23.26
CA GLU A 120 -7.33 9.88 -22.02
C GLU A 120 -6.16 8.94 -22.33
N TYR A 121 -5.04 9.19 -21.67
CA TYR A 121 -3.79 8.42 -21.75
C TYR A 121 -3.48 7.83 -20.38
N TYR A 122 -2.55 6.88 -20.38
CA TYR A 122 -1.91 6.37 -19.18
C TYR A 122 -0.46 6.86 -19.12
N LEU A 123 0.02 7.22 -17.93
CA LEU A 123 1.44 7.53 -17.68
C LEU A 123 1.86 7.00 -16.30
N ALA A 124 3.00 6.32 -16.23
CA ALA A 124 3.62 5.95 -14.96
C ALA A 124 5.15 6.03 -14.99
N LEU A 125 5.73 6.29 -13.83
CA LEU A 125 7.16 6.23 -13.54
C LEU A 125 7.38 5.25 -12.39
N LEU A 126 8.33 4.34 -12.53
CA LEU A 126 8.71 3.38 -11.48
C LEU A 126 10.18 2.96 -11.64
N VAL A 127 10.74 2.29 -10.65
CA VAL A 127 12.07 1.69 -10.77
C VAL A 127 11.97 0.34 -11.47
N ASP A 128 12.54 0.24 -12.67
CA ASP A 128 12.74 -1.04 -13.35
C ASP A 128 13.95 -1.75 -12.73
N ARG A 129 13.68 -2.85 -12.02
CA ARG A 129 14.70 -3.61 -11.29
C ARG A 129 15.63 -4.39 -12.23
N GLU A 130 15.17 -4.75 -13.42
CA GLU A 130 16.00 -5.45 -14.41
C GLU A 130 16.95 -4.48 -15.09
N ALA A 131 16.42 -3.35 -15.56
CA ALA A 131 17.21 -2.30 -16.19
C ALA A 131 18.02 -1.44 -15.19
N LYS A 132 17.66 -1.49 -13.89
CA LYS A 132 18.26 -0.71 -12.80
C LYS A 132 18.19 0.80 -13.07
N SER A 133 17.04 1.26 -13.56
CA SER A 133 16.81 2.64 -13.99
C SER A 133 15.35 3.02 -13.74
N VAL A 134 15.06 4.33 -13.69
CA VAL A 134 13.67 4.80 -13.68
C VAL A 134 13.09 4.57 -15.07
N LEU A 135 12.04 3.76 -15.11
CA LEU A 135 11.23 3.47 -16.29
C LEU A 135 10.06 4.44 -16.33
N ILE A 136 9.83 5.02 -17.50
CA ILE A 136 8.61 5.76 -17.83
C ILE A 136 7.80 4.93 -18.81
N MET A 137 6.57 4.61 -18.44
CA MET A 137 5.60 3.89 -19.27
C MET A 137 4.44 4.80 -19.64
N ALA A 138 3.99 4.76 -20.89
CA ALA A 138 2.79 5.47 -21.31
C ALA A 138 1.99 4.66 -22.34
N SER A 139 0.67 4.91 -22.39
CA SER A 139 -0.24 4.26 -23.33
C SER A 139 -1.34 5.20 -23.81
N THR A 140 -1.88 4.94 -25.00
CA THR A 140 -3.11 5.57 -25.51
C THR A 140 -4.37 5.06 -24.81
N GLU A 141 -4.27 3.95 -24.08
CA GLU A 141 -5.35 3.33 -23.33
C GLU A 141 -5.40 3.90 -21.89
N GLY A 142 -5.86 5.15 -21.75
CA GLY A 142 -6.12 5.76 -20.45
C GLY A 142 -7.48 5.37 -19.86
N GLY A 143 -7.65 5.58 -18.56
CA GLY A 143 -8.93 5.33 -17.85
C GLY A 143 -9.24 3.85 -17.59
N VAL A 144 -8.31 2.95 -17.92
CA VAL A 144 -8.42 1.50 -17.75
C VAL A 144 -7.26 0.96 -16.89
N ASP A 145 -7.39 -0.29 -16.42
CA ASP A 145 -6.37 -0.99 -15.63
C ASP A 145 -5.15 -1.26 -16.53
N ILE A 146 -3.96 -0.80 -16.16
CA ILE A 146 -2.79 -0.92 -17.04
C ILE A 146 -2.33 -2.38 -17.18
N GLU A 147 -2.57 -3.20 -16.17
CA GLU A 147 -2.31 -4.62 -16.16
C GLU A 147 -3.15 -5.35 -17.22
N GLU A 148 -4.41 -4.93 -17.42
CA GLU A 148 -5.29 -5.48 -18.46
C GLU A 148 -4.77 -5.12 -19.87
N VAL A 149 -4.24 -3.91 -20.05
CA VAL A 149 -3.60 -3.49 -21.30
C VAL A 149 -2.30 -4.29 -21.52
N ALA A 150 -1.50 -4.51 -20.48
CA ALA A 150 -0.27 -5.29 -20.57
C ALA A 150 -0.52 -6.75 -20.98
N GLU A 151 -1.63 -7.35 -20.51
CA GLU A 151 -2.01 -8.72 -20.87
C GLU A 151 -2.63 -8.81 -22.27
N ASN A 152 -3.56 -7.91 -22.61
CA ASN A 152 -4.35 -8.03 -23.84
C ASN A 152 -3.75 -7.31 -25.05
N THR A 153 -3.10 -6.16 -24.83
CA THR A 153 -2.58 -5.27 -25.88
C THR A 153 -1.21 -4.69 -25.51
N PRO A 154 -0.19 -5.53 -25.21
CA PRO A 154 1.12 -5.07 -24.72
C PRO A 154 1.82 -4.06 -25.64
N ASP A 155 1.57 -4.10 -26.95
CA ASP A 155 2.14 -3.17 -27.93
C ASP A 155 1.64 -1.72 -27.76
N ALA A 156 0.51 -1.52 -27.06
CA ALA A 156 -0.01 -0.20 -26.71
C ALA A 156 0.77 0.47 -25.57
N ILE A 157 1.68 -0.26 -24.89
CA ILE A 157 2.51 0.25 -23.81
C ILE A 157 3.88 0.62 -24.37
N HIS A 158 4.21 1.90 -24.27
CA HIS A 158 5.50 2.42 -24.68
C HIS A 158 6.38 2.68 -23.46
N LYS A 159 7.66 2.38 -23.59
CA LYS A 159 8.64 2.43 -22.51
C LYS A 159 9.86 3.24 -22.92
N ILE A 160 10.34 4.08 -22.01
CA ILE A 160 11.66 4.75 -22.08
C ILE A 160 12.29 4.72 -20.70
N TRP A 161 13.62 4.76 -20.64
CA TRP A 161 14.38 4.70 -19.39
C TRP A 161 15.19 5.98 -19.22
N THR A 162 15.33 6.43 -17.97
CA THR A 162 16.15 7.59 -17.64
C THR A 162 17.61 7.18 -17.45
N HIS A 163 18.55 8.04 -17.82
CA HIS A 163 19.94 7.80 -17.47
C HIS A 163 20.15 8.16 -15.98
N PRO A 164 20.77 7.30 -15.16
CA PRO A 164 20.92 7.56 -13.72
C PRO A 164 21.70 8.85 -13.38
N VAL A 165 22.54 9.33 -14.30
CA VAL A 165 23.36 10.54 -14.11
C VAL A 165 22.82 11.72 -14.91
N ASP A 166 22.47 11.50 -16.17
CA ASP A 166 22.09 12.58 -17.09
C ASP A 166 20.59 12.87 -17.08
N GLY A 167 19.80 12.06 -16.37
CA GLY A 167 18.34 12.18 -16.32
C GLY A 167 17.65 11.69 -17.60
N LEU A 168 16.43 12.15 -17.81
CA LEU A 168 15.64 11.81 -18.99
C LEU A 168 16.16 12.54 -20.23
N ASN A 169 16.46 11.79 -21.29
CA ASN A 169 16.84 12.38 -22.58
C ASN A 169 15.61 13.00 -23.27
N GLU A 170 15.70 14.28 -23.63
CA GLU A 170 14.63 15.00 -24.32
C GLU A 170 14.18 14.32 -25.62
N LYS A 171 15.10 13.76 -26.41
CA LYS A 171 14.76 13.04 -27.65
C LYS A 171 13.95 11.76 -27.39
N ASP A 172 14.16 11.11 -26.25
CA ASP A 172 13.38 9.92 -25.91
C ASP A 172 11.99 10.31 -25.39
N ALA A 173 11.88 11.42 -24.67
CA ALA A 173 10.58 12.03 -24.33
C ALA A 173 9.81 12.45 -25.59
N GLU A 174 10.47 13.05 -26.59
CA GLU A 174 9.87 13.41 -27.88
C GLU A 174 9.34 12.18 -28.62
N LYS A 175 10.12 11.09 -28.69
CA LYS A 175 9.70 9.82 -29.29
C LYS A 175 8.51 9.21 -28.55
N MET A 176 8.46 9.31 -27.22
CA MET A 176 7.30 8.86 -26.45
C MET A 176 6.05 9.62 -26.87
N ALA A 177 6.11 10.95 -26.94
CA ALA A 177 4.99 11.78 -27.38
C ALA A 177 4.53 11.43 -28.81
N GLU A 178 5.47 11.18 -29.73
CA GLU A 178 5.17 10.73 -31.10
C GLU A 178 4.46 9.38 -31.14
N LYS A 179 4.90 8.41 -30.32
CA LYS A 179 4.26 7.10 -30.21
C LYS A 179 2.82 7.18 -29.69
N LEU A 180 2.54 8.15 -28.81
CA LEU A 180 1.19 8.47 -28.33
C LEU A 180 0.36 9.29 -29.33
N GLY A 181 0.89 9.57 -30.53
CA GLY A 181 0.21 10.34 -31.56
C GLY A 181 0.06 11.83 -31.24
N LEU A 182 0.89 12.37 -30.35
CA LEU A 182 0.87 13.79 -29.98
C LEU A 182 1.72 14.61 -30.95
N SER A 183 1.28 15.84 -31.22
CA SER A 183 1.97 16.81 -32.07
C SER A 183 1.74 18.23 -31.57
N GLY A 184 2.50 19.20 -32.11
CA GLY A 184 2.37 20.62 -31.75
C GLY A 184 2.53 20.86 -30.25
N ASP A 185 1.65 21.68 -29.69
CA ASP A 185 1.71 22.10 -28.28
C ASP A 185 1.52 20.92 -27.32
N SER A 186 0.66 19.95 -27.63
CA SER A 186 0.49 18.76 -26.78
C SER A 186 1.77 17.92 -26.69
N LYS A 187 2.56 17.84 -27.76
CA LYS A 187 3.85 17.16 -27.76
C LYS A 187 4.83 17.90 -26.84
N SER A 188 4.94 19.21 -26.98
CA SER A 188 5.81 20.05 -26.15
C SER A 188 5.42 19.98 -24.66
N ASP A 189 4.13 20.05 -24.37
CA ASP A 189 3.57 19.92 -23.02
C ASP A 189 3.93 18.56 -22.40
N LEU A 190 3.75 17.45 -23.13
CA LEU A 190 4.11 16.14 -22.62
C LEU A 190 5.62 16.01 -22.38
N VAL A 191 6.47 16.47 -23.30
CA VAL A 191 7.93 16.42 -23.13
C VAL A 191 8.36 17.15 -21.85
N SER A 192 7.85 18.37 -21.64
CA SER A 192 8.12 19.12 -20.41
C SER A 192 7.62 18.39 -19.17
N MET A 193 6.42 17.79 -19.24
CA MET A 193 5.83 17.03 -18.14
C MET A 193 6.69 15.81 -17.77
N LEU A 194 7.15 15.03 -18.76
CA LEU A 194 7.99 13.85 -18.52
C LEU A 194 9.32 14.22 -17.85
N ILE A 195 9.95 15.31 -18.28
CA ILE A 195 11.19 15.81 -17.67
C ILE A 195 10.95 16.26 -16.23
N SER A 196 9.90 17.06 -15.99
CA SER A 196 9.53 17.50 -14.64
C SER A 196 9.22 16.35 -13.69
N LEU A 197 8.42 15.38 -14.13
CA LEU A 197 8.07 14.20 -13.34
C LEU A 197 9.28 13.31 -13.08
N SER A 198 10.16 13.11 -14.08
CA SER A 198 11.40 12.37 -13.89
C SER A 198 12.32 13.02 -12.86
N ASN A 199 12.44 14.36 -12.87
CA ASN A 199 13.24 15.08 -11.90
C ASN A 199 12.63 14.98 -10.50
N MET A 200 11.31 15.21 -10.39
CA MET A 200 10.57 15.06 -9.14
C MET A 200 10.72 13.64 -8.56
N PHE A 201 10.62 12.61 -9.41
CA PHE A 201 10.73 11.20 -9.01
C PHE A 201 12.05 10.93 -8.27
N VAL A 202 13.16 11.47 -8.80
CA VAL A 202 14.49 11.29 -8.20
C VAL A 202 14.70 12.22 -7.00
N GLU A 203 14.32 13.50 -7.09
CA GLU A 203 14.53 14.49 -6.03
C GLU A 203 13.77 14.16 -4.73
N ARG A 204 12.59 13.54 -4.87
CA ARG A 204 11.66 13.26 -3.77
C ARG A 204 11.66 11.79 -3.35
N ASP A 205 12.56 10.97 -3.89
CA ASP A 205 12.61 9.53 -3.65
C ASP A 205 11.25 8.85 -3.85
N CYS A 206 10.58 9.18 -4.97
CA CYS A 206 9.38 8.47 -5.35
C CYS A 206 9.74 7.01 -5.67
N SER A 207 8.90 6.08 -5.22
CA SER A 207 8.93 4.68 -5.65
C SER A 207 8.00 4.46 -6.85
N MET A 208 6.93 5.25 -6.96
CA MET A 208 6.00 5.24 -8.07
C MET A 208 5.35 6.61 -8.27
N ILE A 209 5.15 6.99 -9.52
CA ILE A 209 4.18 8.02 -9.93
C ILE A 209 3.29 7.39 -10.99
N GLU A 210 1.97 7.46 -10.82
CA GLU A 210 0.99 7.02 -11.80
C GLU A 210 -0.05 8.13 -12.01
N ILE A 211 -0.35 8.41 -13.28
CA ILE A 211 -1.33 9.40 -13.73
C ILE A 211 -2.28 8.66 -14.66
N ASN A 212 -3.46 8.31 -14.13
CA ASN A 212 -4.47 7.58 -14.86
C ASN A 212 -5.88 8.11 -14.54
N PRO A 213 -6.47 8.99 -15.39
CA PRO A 213 -5.98 9.36 -16.71
C PRO A 213 -5.02 10.57 -16.70
N LEU A 214 -4.05 10.53 -17.62
CA LEU A 214 -3.40 11.71 -18.19
C LEU A 214 -4.26 12.21 -19.35
N VAL A 215 -4.64 13.47 -19.36
CA VAL A 215 -5.62 13.98 -20.35
C VAL A 215 -4.97 14.92 -21.34
N ARG A 216 -5.34 14.80 -22.62
CA ARG A 216 -5.27 15.92 -23.57
C ARG A 216 -6.63 16.61 -23.59
N SER A 217 -6.66 17.89 -23.27
CA SER A 217 -7.89 18.69 -23.31
C SER A 217 -8.33 18.97 -24.76
N GLU A 218 -9.56 19.45 -24.94
CA GLU A 218 -10.01 20.00 -26.23
C GLU A 218 -9.19 21.22 -26.69
N SER A 219 -8.56 21.96 -25.76
CA SER A 219 -7.60 23.04 -26.07
C SER A 219 -6.22 22.53 -26.49
N GLY A 220 -5.96 21.22 -26.41
CA GLY A 220 -4.69 20.59 -26.78
C GLY A 220 -3.65 20.57 -25.65
N GLU A 221 -4.02 20.92 -24.42
CA GLU A 221 -3.11 20.92 -23.28
C GLU A 221 -3.04 19.54 -22.62
N MET A 222 -1.85 19.17 -22.13
CA MET A 222 -1.69 17.95 -21.34
C MET A 222 -1.90 18.24 -19.86
N ILE A 223 -2.79 17.49 -19.21
CA ILE A 223 -3.24 17.72 -17.83
C ILE A 223 -3.23 16.40 -17.07
N ALA A 224 -2.54 16.35 -15.92
CA ALA A 224 -2.62 15.22 -15.01
C ALA A 224 -3.95 15.27 -14.24
N LEU A 225 -4.94 14.49 -14.69
CA LEU A 225 -6.29 14.51 -14.14
C LEU A 225 -6.46 13.60 -12.92
N ASP A 226 -5.57 12.63 -12.73
CA ASP A 226 -5.42 11.87 -11.49
C ASP A 226 -3.96 11.84 -11.04
N ALA A 227 -3.72 11.47 -9.79
CA ALA A 227 -2.39 11.36 -9.22
C ALA A 227 -2.36 10.22 -8.19
N LYS A 228 -1.52 9.23 -8.42
CA LYS A 228 -1.13 8.23 -7.43
C LYS A 228 0.39 8.30 -7.28
N VAL A 229 0.86 8.62 -6.08
CA VAL A 229 2.28 8.80 -5.80
C VAL A 229 2.64 8.00 -4.56
N SER A 230 3.76 7.30 -4.63
CA SER A 230 4.36 6.61 -3.48
C SER A 230 5.83 6.95 -3.37
N PHE A 231 6.34 6.93 -2.15
CA PHE A 231 7.74 7.18 -1.81
C PHE A 231 8.44 5.93 -1.29
N ASP A 232 9.76 5.89 -1.40
CA ASP A 232 10.61 4.91 -0.72
C ASP A 232 10.75 5.28 0.76
N ASP A 233 10.21 4.42 1.64
CA ASP A 233 10.24 4.64 3.09
C ASP A 233 11.66 4.65 3.65
N ASN A 234 12.61 4.01 2.96
CA ASN A 234 14.02 4.05 3.35
C ASN A 234 14.65 5.45 3.19
N ALA A 235 14.02 6.34 2.42
CA ALA A 235 14.47 7.72 2.22
C ALA A 235 13.82 8.73 3.18
N SER A 236 12.90 8.30 4.04
CA SER A 236 12.18 9.16 5.00
C SER A 236 13.12 10.04 5.86
N TYR A 237 14.27 9.51 6.29
CA TYR A 237 15.25 10.24 7.11
C TYR A 237 15.78 11.54 6.47
N ARG A 238 15.74 11.66 5.14
CA ARG A 238 16.16 12.86 4.40
C ARG A 238 14.97 13.68 3.87
N HIS A 239 13.75 13.25 4.16
CA HIS A 239 12.51 13.89 3.75
C HIS A 239 11.52 13.99 4.92
N PRO A 240 11.83 14.79 5.96
CA PRO A 240 10.98 14.90 7.15
C PRO A 240 9.55 15.43 6.84
N TRP A 241 9.34 16.07 5.70
CA TRP A 241 8.03 16.50 5.22
C TRP A 241 7.10 15.33 4.83
N MET A 242 7.62 14.11 4.66
CA MET A 242 6.81 12.92 4.38
C MET A 242 5.86 12.61 5.54
N ASP A 243 6.30 12.80 6.78
CA ASP A 243 5.47 12.56 7.97
C ASP A 243 4.24 13.48 8.00
N GLU A 244 4.35 14.71 7.47
CA GLU A 244 3.22 15.65 7.35
C GLU A 244 2.20 15.21 6.29
N MET A 245 2.60 14.34 5.36
CA MET A 245 1.73 13.82 4.31
C MET A 245 1.12 12.46 4.65
N ARG A 246 1.68 11.74 5.63
CA ARG A 246 1.22 10.40 6.00
C ARG A 246 -0.18 10.45 6.61
N ASP A 247 -1.08 9.64 6.08
CA ASP A 247 -2.41 9.46 6.63
C ASP A 247 -2.52 8.07 7.27
N HIS A 248 -2.39 8.02 8.59
CA HIS A 248 -2.51 6.78 9.36
C HIS A 248 -3.90 6.14 9.26
N SER A 249 -4.95 6.88 8.87
CA SER A 249 -6.29 6.29 8.68
C SER A 249 -6.39 5.38 7.45
N GLU A 250 -5.39 5.40 6.58
CA GLU A 250 -5.28 4.52 5.42
C GLU A 250 -4.46 3.25 5.70
N GLU A 251 -3.82 3.17 6.87
CA GLU A 251 -2.98 2.05 7.32
C GLU A 251 -3.72 1.24 8.40
N GLU A 252 -3.33 -0.02 8.58
CA GLU A 252 -3.90 -0.85 9.64
C GLU A 252 -3.25 -0.52 10.99
N GLU A 253 -4.06 -0.34 12.06
CA GLU A 253 -3.55 0.04 13.39
C GLU A 253 -2.49 -0.94 13.92
N VAL A 254 -2.69 -2.24 13.67
CA VAL A 254 -1.76 -3.31 14.05
C VAL A 254 -0.41 -3.17 13.33
N GLU A 255 -0.40 -2.77 12.06
CA GLU A 255 0.81 -2.56 11.27
C GLU A 255 1.57 -1.31 11.75
N ILE A 256 0.86 -0.24 12.10
CA ILE A 256 1.46 0.97 12.68
C ILE A 256 2.17 0.62 14.00
N ARG A 257 1.48 -0.05 14.92
CA ARG A 257 2.06 -0.46 16.22
C ARG A 257 3.24 -1.41 16.05
N ALA A 258 3.16 -2.34 15.09
CA ALA A 258 4.27 -3.23 14.75
C ALA A 258 5.50 -2.41 14.31
N HIS A 259 5.31 -1.48 13.38
CA HIS A 259 6.37 -0.64 12.83
C HIS A 259 7.05 0.23 13.91
N GLU A 260 6.30 0.78 14.86
CA GLU A 260 6.84 1.55 16.00
C GLU A 260 7.84 0.75 16.86
N HIS A 261 7.71 -0.58 16.88
CA HIS A 261 8.58 -1.49 17.63
C HIS A 261 9.66 -2.16 16.74
N GLY A 262 9.81 -1.68 15.49
CA GLY A 262 10.76 -2.22 14.52
C GLY A 262 10.36 -3.58 13.97
N LEU A 263 9.06 -3.92 14.02
CA LEU A 263 8.51 -5.16 13.48
C LEU A 263 7.92 -4.89 12.09
N SER A 264 8.12 -5.83 11.16
CA SER A 264 7.39 -5.85 9.89
C SER A 264 6.24 -6.85 10.01
N TYR A 265 5.00 -6.37 10.08
CA TYR A 265 3.80 -7.20 10.21
C TYR A 265 2.88 -6.99 9.01
N VAL A 266 2.23 -8.06 8.55
CA VAL A 266 1.12 -8.01 7.59
C VAL A 266 0.08 -9.04 8.02
N LYS A 267 -1.17 -8.62 8.16
CA LYS A 267 -2.29 -9.53 8.48
C LYS A 267 -2.68 -10.37 7.25
N LEU A 268 -3.05 -11.63 7.49
CA LEU A 268 -3.59 -12.57 6.51
C LEU A 268 -4.88 -13.21 7.06
N ASP A 269 -5.60 -13.97 6.24
CA ASP A 269 -6.91 -14.56 6.59
C ASP A 269 -6.82 -15.94 7.26
N GLY A 270 -5.64 -16.35 7.73
CA GLY A 270 -5.40 -17.66 8.32
C GLY A 270 -5.62 -17.74 9.83
N ASN A 271 -5.26 -18.89 10.40
CA ASN A 271 -5.42 -19.22 11.82
C ASN A 271 -4.11 -19.59 12.53
N ILE A 272 -2.99 -19.68 11.82
CA ILE A 272 -1.68 -20.00 12.42
C ILE A 272 -0.80 -18.75 12.43
N GLY A 273 -0.62 -18.18 13.63
CA GLY A 273 0.28 -17.05 13.86
C GLY A 273 1.74 -17.43 13.61
N CYS A 274 2.50 -16.53 13.01
CA CYS A 274 3.94 -16.73 12.74
C CYS A 274 4.76 -15.64 13.42
N LEU A 275 5.83 -16.04 14.13
CA LEU A 275 6.85 -15.12 14.63
C LEU A 275 8.24 -15.61 14.20
N VAL A 276 8.89 -14.82 13.34
CA VAL A 276 10.11 -15.24 12.65
C VAL A 276 11.12 -14.09 12.61
N ASN A 277 12.42 -14.41 12.55
CA ASN A 277 13.46 -13.42 12.26
C ASN A 277 13.98 -13.56 10.83
N GLY A 278 13.91 -12.46 10.07
CA GLY A 278 14.29 -12.34 8.68
C GLY A 278 13.13 -12.60 7.71
N ALA A 279 12.81 -11.60 6.87
CA ALA A 279 11.71 -11.64 5.91
C ALA A 279 11.68 -12.89 5.02
N GLY A 280 12.84 -13.35 4.52
CA GLY A 280 12.91 -14.56 3.70
C GLY A 280 12.50 -15.83 4.45
N LEU A 281 12.87 -15.94 5.73
CA LEU A 281 12.49 -17.07 6.58
C LEU A 281 11.02 -16.96 7.00
N ALA A 282 10.50 -15.74 7.22
CA ALA A 282 9.09 -15.50 7.52
C ALA A 282 8.20 -15.99 6.36
N MET A 283 8.53 -15.59 5.12
CA MET A 283 7.87 -16.10 3.91
C MET A 283 7.95 -17.62 3.79
N ALA A 284 9.14 -18.19 3.96
CA ALA A 284 9.31 -19.64 3.90
C ALA A 284 8.52 -20.39 5.00
N SER A 285 8.34 -19.78 6.18
CA SER A 285 7.58 -20.40 7.27
C SER A 285 6.09 -20.44 6.94
N MET A 286 5.54 -19.34 6.41
CA MET A 286 4.16 -19.29 5.92
C MET A 286 3.92 -20.30 4.78
N ASP A 287 4.84 -20.36 3.82
CA ASP A 287 4.75 -21.31 2.70
C ASP A 287 4.76 -22.77 3.18
N VAL A 288 5.61 -23.09 4.16
CA VAL A 288 5.67 -24.45 4.72
C VAL A 288 4.41 -24.76 5.54
N ILE A 289 3.86 -23.83 6.32
CA ILE A 289 2.56 -24.02 6.98
C ILE A 289 1.48 -24.37 5.94
N LYS A 290 1.41 -23.58 4.86
CA LYS A 290 0.47 -23.82 3.76
C LYS A 290 0.70 -25.16 3.06
N LEU A 291 1.96 -25.55 2.86
CA LEU A 291 2.34 -26.84 2.29
C LEU A 291 1.85 -28.04 3.13
N TYR A 292 1.84 -27.90 4.45
CA TYR A 292 1.29 -28.91 5.38
C TYR A 292 -0.24 -28.77 5.57
N GLY A 293 -0.87 -27.82 4.87
CA GLY A 293 -2.32 -27.63 4.83
C GLY A 293 -2.89 -26.73 5.94
N GLY A 294 -2.04 -25.98 6.65
CA GLY A 294 -2.49 -24.90 7.53
C GLY A 294 -2.72 -23.59 6.78
N GLU A 295 -3.25 -22.59 7.47
CA GLU A 295 -3.43 -21.24 6.93
C GLU A 295 -2.64 -20.24 7.79
N PRO A 296 -1.58 -19.60 7.27
CA PRO A 296 -0.84 -18.60 8.03
C PRO A 296 -1.72 -17.36 8.27
N ALA A 297 -1.82 -16.92 9.53
CA ALA A 297 -2.62 -15.77 9.95
C ALA A 297 -1.90 -14.44 9.75
N ASN A 298 -0.57 -14.45 9.66
CA ASN A 298 0.21 -13.24 9.47
C ASN A 298 1.61 -13.51 8.90
N PHE A 299 2.17 -12.48 8.27
CA PHE A 299 3.62 -12.31 8.16
C PHE A 299 4.09 -11.50 9.36
N LEU A 300 5.16 -11.92 10.04
CA LEU A 300 5.84 -11.09 11.05
C LEU A 300 7.34 -11.38 11.09
N ASP A 301 8.13 -10.33 10.82
CA ASP A 301 9.58 -10.31 10.95
C ASP A 301 9.99 -9.43 12.14
N ILE A 302 10.63 -10.03 13.14
CA ILE A 302 11.18 -9.32 14.32
C ILE A 302 12.56 -8.69 14.09
N GLY A 303 13.15 -8.92 12.92
CA GLY A 303 14.49 -8.46 12.56
C GLY A 303 15.63 -9.17 13.31
N GLY A 304 16.87 -8.78 13.00
CA GLY A 304 18.06 -9.38 13.61
C GLY A 304 18.41 -8.86 15.02
N GLY A 305 17.82 -7.74 15.42
CA GLY A 305 18.09 -7.01 16.67
C GLY A 305 16.93 -7.03 17.66
N ALA A 306 16.06 -8.04 17.59
CA ALA A 306 14.85 -8.09 18.41
C ALA A 306 15.16 -7.98 19.90
N THR A 307 14.42 -7.11 20.57
CA THR A 307 14.47 -6.93 22.03
C THR A 307 13.36 -7.75 22.68
N ARG A 308 13.42 -7.90 24.02
CA ARG A 308 12.32 -8.50 24.77
C ARG A 308 10.99 -7.75 24.52
N GLU A 309 11.02 -6.43 24.57
CA GLU A 309 9.85 -5.57 24.34
C GLU A 309 9.25 -5.81 22.95
N SER A 310 10.09 -5.83 21.90
CA SER A 310 9.66 -6.13 20.54
C SER A 310 9.02 -7.52 20.42
N ILE A 311 9.52 -8.53 21.15
CA ILE A 311 8.95 -9.89 21.15
C ILE A 311 7.59 -9.91 21.88
N THR A 312 7.47 -9.25 23.03
CA THR A 312 6.19 -9.15 23.74
C THR A 312 5.15 -8.45 22.89
N THR A 313 5.50 -7.33 22.24
CA THR A 313 4.61 -6.64 21.30
C THR A 313 4.22 -7.54 20.14
N ALA A 314 5.16 -8.29 19.56
CA ALA A 314 4.86 -9.24 18.47
C ALA A 314 3.85 -10.30 18.88
N PHE A 315 3.99 -10.89 20.08
CA PHE A 315 3.00 -11.84 20.60
C PHE A 315 1.64 -11.19 20.84
N GLY A 316 1.61 -9.99 21.42
CA GLY A 316 0.37 -9.23 21.62
C GLY A 316 -0.37 -9.02 20.31
N ILE A 317 0.32 -8.55 19.28
CA ILE A 317 -0.25 -8.32 17.94
C ILE A 317 -0.81 -9.60 17.33
N ILE A 318 -0.11 -10.74 17.47
CA ILE A 318 -0.61 -12.02 16.95
C ILE A 318 -1.89 -12.45 17.70
N LEU A 319 -1.92 -12.30 19.02
CA LEU A 319 -3.03 -12.74 19.87
C LEU A 319 -4.24 -11.80 19.86
N GLU A 320 -4.12 -10.59 19.29
CA GLU A 320 -5.26 -9.72 19.03
C GLU A 320 -6.16 -10.22 17.91
N ASP A 321 -5.68 -11.13 17.06
CA ASP A 321 -6.50 -11.74 16.02
C ASP A 321 -7.24 -12.97 16.56
N ASP A 322 -8.54 -12.82 16.76
CA ASP A 322 -9.43 -13.89 17.26
C ASP A 322 -9.44 -15.15 16.38
N ASN A 323 -8.94 -15.09 15.13
CA ASN A 323 -8.82 -16.26 14.27
C ASN A 323 -7.60 -17.12 14.59
N VAL A 324 -6.64 -16.64 15.38
CA VAL A 324 -5.42 -17.37 15.68
C VAL A 324 -5.72 -18.53 16.63
N GLU A 325 -5.51 -19.74 16.14
CA GLU A 325 -5.71 -21.00 16.84
C GLU A 325 -4.40 -21.66 17.26
N GLY A 326 -3.24 -21.13 16.83
CA GLY A 326 -1.92 -21.64 17.19
C GLY A 326 -0.80 -20.74 16.69
N ILE A 327 0.38 -20.82 17.31
CA ILE A 327 1.55 -19.98 16.96
C ILE A 327 2.77 -20.85 16.62
N LEU A 328 3.40 -20.56 15.48
CA LEU A 328 4.72 -21.07 15.10
C LEU A 328 5.79 -19.97 15.30
N VAL A 329 6.68 -20.19 16.26
CA VAL A 329 7.90 -19.40 16.43
C VAL A 329 9.04 -20.12 15.70
N ASN A 330 9.62 -19.48 14.68
CA ASN A 330 10.76 -20.04 13.96
C ASN A 330 11.92 -19.06 13.97
N ILE A 331 12.93 -19.32 14.81
CA ILE A 331 14.10 -18.47 14.94
C ILE A 331 15.36 -19.17 14.47
N PHE A 332 16.06 -18.51 13.55
CA PHE A 332 17.44 -18.83 13.21
C PHE A 332 18.37 -17.85 13.92
N GLY A 333 18.93 -18.29 15.05
CA GLY A 333 19.89 -17.57 15.86
C GLY A 333 21.18 -17.28 15.10
N GLY A 334 21.46 -16.00 14.91
CA GLY A 334 22.74 -15.48 14.45
C GLY A 334 23.32 -14.57 15.54
N ILE A 335 23.07 -13.26 15.38
CA ILE A 335 23.32 -12.26 16.43
C ILE A 335 22.33 -12.45 17.59
N ILE A 336 21.08 -12.77 17.27
CA ILE A 336 20.07 -13.13 18.26
C ILE A 336 20.36 -14.51 18.85
N GLN A 337 20.28 -14.62 20.17
CA GLN A 337 20.53 -15.87 20.90
C GLN A 337 19.20 -16.56 21.21
N CYS A 338 19.07 -17.83 20.86
CA CYS A 338 17.79 -18.53 20.98
C CYS A 338 17.32 -18.66 22.44
N ASP A 339 18.23 -18.75 23.41
CA ASP A 339 17.88 -18.80 24.83
C ASP A 339 17.30 -17.48 25.37
N MET A 340 17.72 -16.34 24.81
CA MET A 340 17.12 -15.04 25.11
C MET A 340 15.69 -14.96 24.56
N VAL A 341 15.50 -15.42 23.33
CA VAL A 341 14.16 -15.49 22.72
C VAL A 341 13.27 -16.45 23.52
N ALA A 342 13.77 -17.63 23.89
CA ALA A 342 13.05 -18.62 24.69
C ALA A 342 12.48 -17.99 25.97
N ARG A 343 13.32 -17.27 26.73
CA ARG A 343 12.88 -16.57 27.94
C ARG A 343 11.83 -15.49 27.64
N SER A 344 12.02 -14.72 26.58
CA SER A 344 11.07 -13.66 26.19
C SER A 344 9.71 -14.24 25.75
N VAL A 345 9.72 -15.37 25.03
CA VAL A 345 8.51 -16.11 24.64
C VAL A 345 7.76 -16.60 25.88
N ILE A 346 8.45 -17.20 26.85
CA ILE A 346 7.84 -17.67 28.10
C ILE A 346 7.24 -16.50 28.88
N GLU A 347 7.99 -15.40 29.02
CA GLU A 347 7.52 -14.20 29.73
C GLU A 347 6.28 -13.61 29.06
N ALA A 348 6.31 -13.39 27.74
CA ALA A 348 5.19 -12.87 26.97
C ALA A 348 3.96 -13.79 27.03
N SER A 349 4.16 -15.11 26.94
CA SER A 349 3.06 -16.09 27.01
C SER A 349 2.38 -16.08 28.38
N ASN A 350 3.14 -15.93 29.46
CA ASN A 350 2.59 -15.83 30.82
C ASN A 350 1.88 -14.48 31.06
N GLU A 351 2.44 -13.39 30.53
CA GLU A 351 1.87 -12.04 30.67
C GLU A 351 0.55 -11.90 29.92
N LEU A 352 0.48 -12.43 28.70
CA LEU A 352 -0.68 -12.34 27.81
C LEU A 352 -1.71 -13.46 28.03
N GLY A 353 -1.36 -14.51 28.78
CA GLY A 353 -2.23 -15.65 29.02
C GLY A 353 -2.46 -16.48 27.77
N LEU A 354 -1.38 -17.02 27.19
CA LEU A 354 -1.46 -17.83 25.97
C LEU A 354 -2.27 -19.11 26.19
N GLU A 355 -3.40 -19.24 25.48
CA GLU A 355 -4.27 -20.44 25.53
C GLU A 355 -4.13 -21.34 24.30
N VAL A 356 -3.55 -20.83 23.21
CA VAL A 356 -3.37 -21.57 21.95
C VAL A 356 -2.04 -22.33 21.92
N PRO A 357 -1.95 -23.47 21.20
CA PRO A 357 -0.72 -24.25 21.12
C PRO A 357 0.45 -23.45 20.55
N LEU A 358 1.62 -23.63 21.17
CA LEU A 358 2.86 -22.98 20.76
C LEU A 358 3.87 -24.01 20.25
N VAL A 359 4.28 -23.86 19.00
CA VAL A 359 5.40 -24.64 18.43
C VAL A 359 6.60 -23.73 18.24
N VAL A 360 7.75 -24.12 18.79
CA VAL A 360 8.99 -23.36 18.68
C VAL A 360 10.05 -24.18 17.97
N ARG A 361 10.62 -23.60 16.92
CA ARG A 361 11.76 -24.14 16.20
C ARG A 361 12.93 -23.17 16.33
N PHE A 362 14.01 -23.64 16.95
CA PHE A 362 15.26 -22.90 17.09
C PHE A 362 16.41 -23.56 16.34
N SER A 363 17.28 -22.75 15.77
CA SER A 363 18.51 -23.18 15.12
C SER A 363 19.58 -22.10 15.29
N GLY A 364 20.87 -22.46 15.28
CA GLY A 364 21.97 -21.49 15.37
C GLY A 364 22.40 -21.19 16.80
N THR A 365 22.73 -19.93 17.10
CA THR A 365 23.35 -19.52 18.38
C THR A 365 22.46 -19.86 19.58
N ASN A 366 23.01 -20.61 20.55
CA ASN A 366 22.35 -21.05 21.79
C ASN A 366 21.02 -21.80 21.60
N HIS A 367 20.81 -22.48 20.45
CA HIS A 367 19.55 -23.18 20.20
C HIS A 367 19.32 -24.36 21.15
N VAL A 368 20.39 -25.04 21.59
CA VAL A 368 20.29 -26.16 22.55
C VAL A 368 19.85 -25.62 23.91
N GLU A 369 20.46 -24.53 24.38
CA GLU A 369 20.11 -23.85 25.62
C GLU A 369 18.69 -23.27 25.56
N GLY A 370 18.31 -22.68 24.43
CA GLY A 370 16.94 -22.18 24.22
C GLY A 370 15.91 -23.29 24.25
N LYS A 371 16.19 -24.44 23.63
CA LYS A 371 15.34 -25.63 23.74
C LYS A 371 15.24 -26.11 25.19
N LEU A 372 16.35 -26.20 25.92
CA LEU A 372 16.33 -26.59 27.33
C LEU A 372 15.51 -25.61 28.19
N VAL A 373 15.55 -24.31 27.89
CA VAL A 373 14.72 -23.31 28.58
C VAL A 373 13.22 -23.59 28.36
N LEU A 374 12.82 -23.95 27.13
CA LEU A 374 11.43 -24.28 26.82
C LEU A 374 11.00 -25.63 27.40
N ASP A 375 11.84 -26.66 27.31
CA ASP A 375 11.55 -28.00 27.82
C ASP A 375 11.36 -28.04 29.36
N ASN A 376 11.87 -27.03 30.08
CA ASN A 376 11.75 -26.91 31.54
C ASN A 376 10.71 -25.86 31.99
N CYS A 377 9.93 -25.29 31.08
CA CYS A 377 8.89 -24.32 31.44
C CYS A 377 7.54 -25.03 31.68
N ASP A 378 6.66 -24.38 32.45
CA ASP A 378 5.33 -24.90 32.76
C ASP A 378 4.28 -24.61 31.65
N LEU A 379 4.71 -24.02 30.53
CA LEU A 379 3.84 -23.71 29.38
C LEU A 379 3.73 -24.92 28.45
N ASP A 380 2.58 -25.06 27.79
CA ASP A 380 2.35 -26.08 26.76
C ASP A 380 3.07 -25.67 25.46
N VAL A 381 4.37 -25.96 25.41
CA VAL A 381 5.25 -25.61 24.29
C VAL A 381 5.86 -26.85 23.67
N HIS A 382 5.70 -26.99 22.36
CA HIS A 382 6.33 -28.07 21.59
C HIS A 382 7.58 -27.57 20.88
N THR A 383 8.70 -28.28 21.03
CA THR A 383 9.94 -27.94 20.33
C THR A 383 10.14 -28.80 19.07
N ALA A 384 10.47 -28.17 17.95
CA ALA A 384 10.75 -28.84 16.68
C ALA A 384 12.20 -28.65 16.23
N SER A 385 12.78 -29.64 15.55
CA SER A 385 14.19 -29.58 15.09
C SER A 385 14.31 -28.97 13.70
N THR A 386 13.32 -29.24 12.84
CA THR A 386 13.26 -28.73 11.47
C THR A 386 12.04 -27.85 11.26
N LEU A 387 12.09 -26.96 10.24
CA LEU A 387 10.94 -26.15 9.87
C LEU A 387 9.74 -27.02 9.45
N SER A 388 10.01 -28.11 8.74
CA SER A 388 8.99 -29.08 8.34
C SER A 388 8.31 -29.74 9.54
N GLU A 389 9.07 -30.17 10.55
CA GLU A 389 8.52 -30.70 11.79
C GLU A 389 7.67 -29.65 12.52
N GLY A 390 8.16 -28.41 12.61
CA GLY A 390 7.44 -27.34 13.30
C GLY A 390 6.10 -27.02 12.62
N ALA A 391 6.11 -26.90 11.29
CA ALA A 391 4.90 -26.67 10.52
C ALA A 391 3.91 -27.84 10.58
N ALA A 392 4.37 -29.08 10.42
CA ALA A 392 3.52 -30.25 10.55
C ALA A 392 2.86 -30.31 11.94
N LYS A 393 3.64 -30.04 12.99
CA LYS A 393 3.14 -30.11 14.36
C LYS A 393 2.13 -29.01 14.67
N ILE A 394 2.35 -27.77 14.25
CA ILE A 394 1.39 -26.69 14.53
C ILE A 394 0.07 -26.91 13.77
N VAL A 395 0.13 -27.47 12.56
CA VAL A 395 -1.07 -27.82 11.78
C VAL A 395 -1.85 -28.97 12.44
N GLU A 396 -1.15 -29.99 12.95
CA GLU A 396 -1.77 -31.09 13.72
C GLU A 396 -2.51 -30.56 14.95
N LEU A 397 -1.85 -29.70 15.73
CA LEU A 397 -2.40 -29.14 16.97
C LEU A 397 -3.61 -28.23 16.72
N THR A 398 -3.58 -27.40 15.67
CA THR A 398 -4.70 -26.50 15.32
C THR A 398 -5.91 -27.24 14.75
N ARG A 399 -5.72 -28.43 14.17
CA ARG A 399 -6.84 -29.27 13.68
C ARG A 399 -7.50 -30.12 14.75
N GLY A 400 -6.91 -30.20 15.96
CA GLY A 400 -7.38 -31.08 17.03
C GLY A 400 -7.21 -32.57 16.71
N GLU A 401 -6.26 -32.93 15.85
CA GLU A 401 -5.89 -34.33 15.60
C GLU A 401 -4.84 -34.75 16.64
N GLU A 402 -5.29 -35.30 17.79
CA GLU A 402 -4.42 -35.97 18.79
C GLU A 402 -3.93 -37.35 18.36
#